data_AF-A0A9E2F267-F1
#
_entry.id   AF-A0A9E2F267-F1
#
_cell.length_a   1.000
_cell.length_b   1.000
_cell.length_c   1.000
_cell.angle_alpha   90.00
_cell.angle_beta   90.00
_cell.angle_gamma   90.00
#
_symmetry.space_group_name_H-M   'P 1'
#
loop_
_entity.id
_entity.type
_entity.pdbx_description
1 polymer ?
#
loop_
_entity_poly.entity_id
_entity_poly.type
_entity_poly.pdbx_seq_one_letter_code
_entity_poly.pdbx_strand_id
1 'polypeptide(L)'
;MTEYKFPIVEDINLEELAGRKADIRTRGSLSIPKMKGWRIGAGNKSVRADAEQGLWLGHEQFVNAPFRVNVNGTLSCTGVIIRGTLNADDLVLGTLTGRRIRTSGTGSRVELIEGSSPSLPNSLVFYNLHGGVVGDIRGGDTWTILSGTYIFPSGTGVNPACVWEGPLGFRSLEVWKSSLRTRDITPLDTVNDLGSSVSRWRDIHLSQDCFVGRNIRITPQTGGTPAAGTLMFQSGTNRLLCHDGTAWRTISWV
;
A
#
# COMPACT_ATOMS: atom_id res chain seq x y z
N MET A 1 -16.61 72.93 28.35
CA MET A 1 -16.82 71.73 27.51
C MET A 1 -17.59 70.74 28.37
N THR A 2 -18.91 70.66 28.18
CA THR A 2 -19.82 69.91 29.07
C THR A 2 -19.75 68.43 28.70
N GLU A 3 -19.34 67.60 29.66
CA GLU A 3 -19.24 66.15 29.50
C GLU A 3 -20.67 65.56 29.44
N TYR A 4 -21.10 65.18 28.24
CA TYR A 4 -22.39 64.51 28.05
C TYR A 4 -22.26 63.04 28.49
N LYS A 5 -22.66 62.77 29.74
CA LYS A 5 -22.80 61.40 30.25
C LYS A 5 -24.02 60.76 29.58
N PHE A 6 -23.78 59.80 28.69
CA PHE A 6 -24.85 58.92 28.22
C PHE A 6 -25.44 58.16 29.42
N PRO A 7 -26.78 58.08 29.55
CA PRO A 7 -27.40 57.33 30.63
C PRO A 7 -26.96 55.87 30.55
N ILE A 8 -26.49 55.34 31.67
CA ILE A 8 -26.22 53.91 31.83
C ILE A 8 -27.58 53.24 31.83
N VAL A 9 -27.91 52.52 30.77
CA VAL A 9 -29.11 51.67 30.72
C VAL A 9 -28.76 50.42 31.51
N GLU A 10 -29.26 50.34 32.74
CA GLU A 10 -28.95 49.24 33.65
C GLU A 10 -29.63 47.92 33.24
N ASP A 11 -30.78 47.99 32.56
CA ASP A 11 -31.48 46.83 32.03
C ASP A 11 -32.11 47.14 30.66
N ILE A 12 -31.73 46.36 29.64
CA ILE A 12 -32.41 46.40 28.34
C ILE A 12 -33.48 45.32 28.34
N ASN A 13 -34.75 45.72 28.33
CA ASN A 13 -35.85 44.77 28.13
C ASN A 13 -35.83 44.27 26.68
N LEU A 14 -35.42 43.01 26.48
CA LEU A 14 -35.28 42.40 25.16
C LEU A 14 -36.62 42.20 24.44
N GLU A 15 -37.75 42.17 25.16
CA GLU A 15 -39.08 42.06 24.55
C GLU A 15 -39.50 43.36 23.83
N GLU A 16 -39.05 44.54 24.31
CA GLU A 16 -39.32 45.83 23.65
C GLU A 16 -38.49 46.05 22.37
N LEU A 17 -37.46 45.23 22.16
CA LEU A 17 -36.58 45.28 21.00
C LEU A 17 -36.97 44.30 19.89
N ALA A 18 -38.01 43.47 20.10
CA ALA A 18 -38.52 42.59 19.06
C ALA A 18 -38.94 43.41 17.82
N GLY A 19 -38.22 43.22 16.70
CA GLY A 19 -38.45 43.95 15.45
C GLY A 19 -37.77 45.32 15.32
N ARG A 20 -37.02 45.78 16.34
CA ARG A 20 -36.23 47.03 16.28
C ARG A 20 -34.75 46.70 16.09
N LYS A 21 -34.02 47.55 15.35
CA LYS A 21 -32.55 47.47 15.29
C LYS A 21 -31.99 47.92 16.64
N ALA A 22 -31.37 47.01 17.39
CA ALA A 22 -30.58 47.36 18.56
C ALA A 22 -29.13 47.61 18.12
N ASP A 23 -28.61 48.81 18.37
CA ASP A 23 -27.20 49.16 18.18
C ASP A 23 -26.53 49.18 19.55
N ILE A 24 -25.59 48.26 19.78
CA ILE A 24 -24.81 48.19 21.02
C ILE A 24 -23.40 48.69 20.71
N ARG A 25 -23.08 49.89 21.18
CA ARG A 25 -21.75 50.48 21.03
C ARG A 25 -20.99 50.39 22.34
N THR A 26 -19.86 49.70 22.31
CA THR A 26 -18.93 49.64 23.45
C THR A 26 -17.60 50.28 23.04
N ARG A 27 -16.93 50.96 23.97
CA ARG A 27 -15.58 51.53 23.76
C ARG A 27 -14.46 50.55 24.12
N GLY A 28 -14.77 49.26 24.22
CA GLY A 28 -13.88 48.20 24.71
C GLY A 28 -14.45 46.81 24.45
N SER A 29 -14.04 45.80 25.22
CA SER A 29 -14.62 44.46 25.14
C SER A 29 -16.03 44.43 25.72
N LEU A 30 -16.99 43.86 24.98
CA LEU A 30 -18.31 43.52 25.51
C LEU A 30 -18.23 42.16 26.23
N SER A 31 -18.44 42.14 27.54
CA SER A 31 -18.63 40.91 28.32
C SER A 31 -20.12 40.72 28.58
N ILE A 32 -20.69 39.62 28.09
CA ILE A 32 -22.08 39.23 28.39
C ILE A 32 -22.01 38.02 29.34
N PRO A 33 -21.97 38.25 30.66
CA PRO A 33 -21.96 37.15 31.62
C PRO A 33 -23.21 36.29 31.41
N LYS A 34 -23.02 34.97 31.27
CA LYS A 34 -24.07 33.96 31.05
C LYS A 34 -24.71 33.94 29.64
N MET A 35 -24.00 34.38 28.60
CA MET A 35 -24.45 34.14 27.23
C MET A 35 -24.49 32.62 26.96
N LYS A 36 -25.70 32.08 26.77
CA LYS A 36 -25.89 30.66 26.44
C LYS A 36 -25.39 30.34 25.02
N GLY A 37 -25.65 31.23 24.07
CA GLY A 37 -25.18 31.12 22.70
C GLY A 37 -25.52 32.34 21.85
N TRP A 38 -25.00 32.38 20.63
CA TRP A 38 -25.29 33.40 19.63
C TRP A 38 -25.77 32.77 18.32
N ARG A 39 -26.55 33.53 17.56
CA ARG A 39 -27.10 33.13 16.25
C ARG A 39 -27.04 34.29 15.29
N ILE A 40 -26.59 34.04 14.07
CA ILE A 40 -26.67 34.94 12.93
C ILE A 40 -27.50 34.23 11.86
N GLY A 41 -28.60 34.85 11.40
CA GLY A 41 -29.51 34.28 10.40
C GLY A 41 -30.70 33.50 10.98
N ALA A 42 -31.55 32.98 10.11
CA ALA A 42 -32.84 32.36 10.45
C ALA A 42 -33.03 30.96 9.81
N GLY A 43 -33.89 30.13 10.41
CA GLY A 43 -34.10 28.73 10.04
C GLY A 43 -32.79 27.95 9.86
N ASN A 44 -32.71 27.22 8.74
CA ASN A 44 -31.55 26.43 8.32
C ASN A 44 -30.41 27.25 7.68
N LYS A 45 -30.59 28.56 7.50
CA LYS A 45 -29.59 29.48 6.95
C LYS A 45 -28.99 30.33 8.08
N SER A 46 -28.43 29.66 9.08
CA SER A 46 -27.83 30.32 10.25
C SER A 46 -26.44 29.79 10.60
N VAL A 47 -25.63 30.65 11.19
CA VAL A 47 -24.42 30.31 11.95
C VAL A 47 -24.75 30.48 13.42
N ARG A 48 -24.39 29.50 14.25
CA ARG A 48 -24.72 29.49 15.68
C ARG A 48 -23.56 28.97 16.50
N ALA A 49 -23.43 29.46 17.72
CA ALA A 49 -22.63 28.78 18.74
C ALA A 49 -23.35 28.80 20.07
N ASP A 50 -23.16 27.76 20.87
CA ASP A 50 -23.75 27.59 22.20
C ASP A 50 -22.77 26.89 23.13
N ALA A 51 -22.78 27.24 24.42
CA ALA A 51 -21.85 26.74 25.43
C ALA A 51 -22.03 25.25 25.76
N GLU A 52 -23.19 24.66 25.49
CA GLU A 52 -23.50 23.24 25.72
C GLU A 52 -23.29 22.42 24.44
N GLN A 53 -23.54 22.99 23.26
CA GLN A 53 -23.53 22.25 21.98
C GLN A 53 -22.26 22.46 21.15
N GLY A 54 -21.71 23.67 21.09
CA GLY A 54 -20.54 24.03 20.26
C GLY A 54 -20.87 25.02 19.12
N LEU A 55 -20.12 24.99 18.01
CA LEU A 55 -20.27 25.89 16.85
C LEU A 55 -20.84 25.12 15.65
N TRP A 56 -21.87 25.61 14.98
CA TRP A 56 -22.44 24.96 13.78
C TRP A 56 -23.04 25.93 12.78
N LEU A 57 -23.20 25.46 11.54
CA LEU A 57 -23.87 26.21 10.48
C LEU A 57 -24.65 25.29 9.53
N GLY A 58 -25.63 25.88 8.84
CA GLY A 58 -26.38 25.21 7.76
C GLY A 58 -27.58 24.37 8.21
N HIS A 59 -27.94 24.42 9.51
CA HIS A 59 -29.20 23.85 10.01
C HIS A 59 -29.60 24.49 11.35
N GLU A 60 -30.87 24.40 11.72
CA GLU A 60 -31.38 24.90 13.00
C GLU A 60 -30.86 24.10 14.20
N GLN A 61 -31.01 22.79 14.14
CA GLN A 61 -30.56 21.86 15.18
C GLN A 61 -29.10 21.43 14.95
N PHE A 62 -28.29 21.43 16.02
CA PHE A 62 -26.88 21.02 16.00
C PHE A 62 -26.67 19.66 15.33
N VAL A 63 -27.46 18.63 15.69
CA VAL A 63 -27.31 17.26 15.18
C VAL A 63 -27.50 17.12 13.67
N ASN A 64 -28.29 18.01 13.07
CA ASN A 64 -28.63 18.02 11.65
C ASN A 64 -27.78 19.02 10.85
N ALA A 65 -26.89 19.76 11.52
CA ALA A 65 -26.03 20.73 10.87
C ALA A 65 -24.97 20.03 9.99
N PRO A 66 -24.83 20.42 8.71
CA PRO A 66 -23.85 19.84 7.78
C PRO A 66 -22.42 20.23 8.10
N PHE A 67 -22.19 21.22 8.97
CA PHE A 67 -20.90 21.51 9.59
C PHE A 67 -21.13 21.86 11.05
N ARG A 68 -20.44 21.17 11.95
CA ARG A 68 -20.48 21.42 13.40
C ARG A 68 -19.21 20.99 14.10
N VAL A 69 -18.84 21.72 15.15
CA VAL A 69 -17.78 21.39 16.09
C VAL A 69 -18.41 21.34 17.47
N ASN A 70 -18.36 20.21 18.16
CA ASN A 70 -18.89 20.10 19.52
C ASN A 70 -17.97 20.79 20.55
N VAL A 71 -18.43 20.91 21.79
CA VAL A 71 -17.64 21.48 22.91
C VAL A 71 -16.34 20.73 23.21
N ASN A 72 -16.23 19.47 22.79
CA ASN A 72 -15.01 18.65 22.93
C ASN A 72 -14.05 18.81 21.74
N GLY A 73 -14.37 19.65 20.76
CA GLY A 73 -13.54 19.89 19.57
C GLY A 73 -13.74 18.88 18.42
N THR A 74 -14.71 17.98 18.49
CA THR A 74 -15.00 17.04 17.39
C THR A 74 -15.70 17.77 16.24
N LEU A 75 -15.07 17.81 15.07
CA LEU A 75 -15.65 18.31 13.83
C LEU A 75 -16.46 17.21 13.12
N SER A 76 -17.68 17.55 12.70
CA SER A 76 -18.50 16.74 11.79
C SER A 76 -18.93 17.62 10.61
N CYS A 77 -18.60 17.20 9.39
CA CYS A 77 -18.97 17.92 8.18
C CYS A 77 -19.30 17.00 7.01
N THR A 78 -20.20 17.42 6.11
CA THR A 78 -20.51 16.68 4.86
C THR A 78 -19.44 16.85 3.78
N GLY A 79 -18.63 17.90 3.88
CA GLY A 79 -17.49 18.14 2.99
C GLY A 79 -16.59 19.24 3.55
N VAL A 80 -15.29 19.13 3.26
CA VAL A 80 -14.27 20.10 3.64
C VAL A 80 -13.20 20.16 2.56
N ILE A 81 -12.70 21.36 2.27
CA ILE A 81 -11.53 21.57 1.42
C ILE A 81 -10.40 22.08 2.31
N ILE A 82 -9.38 21.26 2.55
CA ILE A 82 -8.20 21.64 3.32
C ILE A 82 -7.10 22.03 2.33
N ARG A 83 -6.68 23.29 2.36
CA ARG A 83 -5.47 23.76 1.66
C ARG A 83 -4.34 23.84 2.68
N GLY A 84 -3.29 23.06 2.48
CA GLY A 84 -2.14 23.01 3.38
C GLY A 84 -1.92 21.62 3.96
N THR A 85 -1.48 21.58 5.22
CA THR A 85 -1.10 20.34 5.91
C THR A 85 -2.21 19.90 6.86
N LEU A 86 -2.57 18.62 6.78
CA LEU A 86 -3.32 17.94 7.83
C LEU A 86 -2.32 17.16 8.69
N ASN A 87 -2.14 17.56 9.95
CA ASN A 87 -1.34 16.81 10.91
C ASN A 87 -2.27 15.90 11.71
N ALA A 88 -2.25 14.60 11.42
CA ALA A 88 -3.08 13.60 12.07
C ALA A 88 -2.22 12.37 12.33
N ASP A 89 -2.36 11.79 13.52
CA ASP A 89 -1.69 10.53 13.88
C ASP A 89 -2.30 9.37 13.09
N ASP A 90 -3.64 9.36 12.98
CA ASP A 90 -4.43 8.33 12.30
C ASP A 90 -5.42 8.94 11.31
N LEU A 91 -5.64 8.24 10.20
CA LEU A 91 -6.61 8.61 9.17
C LEU A 91 -7.49 7.40 8.83
N VAL A 92 -8.68 7.34 9.43
CA VAL A 92 -9.68 6.29 9.17
C VAL A 92 -10.66 6.78 8.10
N LEU A 93 -10.63 6.16 6.92
CA LEU A 93 -11.43 6.55 5.75
C LEU A 93 -12.17 5.36 5.17
N GLY A 94 -13.31 5.61 4.52
CA GLY A 94 -13.94 4.62 3.63
C GLY A 94 -13.13 4.47 2.34
N THR A 95 -13.04 5.55 1.55
CA THR A 95 -12.26 5.58 0.31
C THR A 95 -11.34 6.79 0.31
N LEU A 96 -10.05 6.57 0.01
CA LEU A 96 -9.07 7.63 -0.25
C LEU A 96 -8.83 7.74 -1.76
N THR A 97 -9.25 8.85 -2.35
CA THR A 97 -8.92 9.20 -3.74
C THR A 97 -7.95 10.38 -3.75
N GLY A 98 -6.92 10.30 -4.58
CA GLY A 98 -5.94 11.37 -4.69
C GLY A 98 -5.12 11.20 -5.96
N ARG A 99 -4.71 12.34 -6.53
CA ARG A 99 -3.77 12.36 -7.67
C ARG A 99 -2.40 11.78 -7.31
N ARG A 100 -2.03 11.85 -6.03
CA ARG A 100 -0.75 11.39 -5.49
C ARG A 100 -0.91 11.09 -4.01
N ILE A 101 -0.60 9.88 -3.59
CA ILE A 101 -0.55 9.47 -2.17
C ILE A 101 0.88 9.03 -1.90
N ARG A 102 1.59 9.70 -0.98
CA ARG A 102 3.00 9.39 -0.67
C ARG A 102 3.37 9.70 0.77
N THR A 103 4.36 8.97 1.28
CA THR A 103 4.84 9.15 2.67
C THR A 103 5.84 10.30 2.85
N SER A 104 6.48 10.79 1.78
CA SER A 104 7.40 11.94 1.82
C SER A 104 7.42 12.71 0.51
N GLY A 105 7.79 13.99 0.56
CA GLY A 105 7.92 14.87 -0.60
C GLY A 105 9.05 14.48 -1.55
N THR A 106 10.15 13.97 -1.01
CA THR A 106 11.40 13.61 -1.69
C THR A 106 12.10 12.46 -0.94
N GLY A 107 13.15 11.89 -1.54
CA GLY A 107 13.96 10.82 -0.94
C GLY A 107 13.17 9.55 -0.66
N SER A 108 13.48 8.89 0.47
CA SER A 108 12.88 7.63 0.86
C SER A 108 11.38 7.80 1.06
N ARG A 109 10.59 7.12 0.23
CA ARG A 109 9.14 7.20 0.30
C ARG A 109 8.49 5.97 -0.32
N VAL A 110 7.23 5.81 0.03
CA VAL A 110 6.30 4.93 -0.67
C VAL A 110 5.29 5.85 -1.38
N GLU A 111 4.95 5.56 -2.63
CA GLU A 111 4.01 6.35 -3.44
C GLU A 111 3.04 5.44 -4.18
N LEU A 112 1.74 5.74 -4.09
CA LEU A 112 0.74 5.20 -5.01
C LEU A 112 0.67 6.13 -6.22
N ILE A 113 0.99 5.60 -7.39
CA ILE A 113 0.95 6.32 -8.67
C ILE A 113 -0.02 5.65 -9.62
N GLU A 114 -0.60 6.46 -10.51
CA GLU A 114 -1.22 5.95 -11.72
C GLU A 114 -0.13 5.31 -12.58
N GLY A 115 -0.37 4.09 -13.05
CA GLY A 115 0.57 3.41 -13.90
C GLY A 115 0.49 3.91 -15.34
N SER A 116 1.52 3.60 -16.13
CA SER A 116 1.76 4.23 -17.43
C SER A 116 0.95 3.63 -18.59
N SER A 117 0.04 2.68 -18.32
CA SER A 117 -0.73 1.96 -19.33
C SER A 117 -2.11 1.57 -18.78
N PRO A 118 -3.17 1.52 -19.61
CA PRO A 118 -4.48 1.01 -19.20
C PRO A 118 -4.43 -0.41 -18.61
N SER A 119 -3.48 -1.25 -19.03
CA SER A 119 -3.28 -2.61 -18.52
C SER A 119 -2.52 -2.70 -17.19
N LEU A 120 -1.95 -1.58 -16.73
CA LEU A 120 -1.24 -1.46 -15.45
C LEU A 120 -1.67 -0.14 -14.80
N PRO A 121 -2.95 0.03 -14.43
CA PRO A 121 -3.50 1.33 -14.08
C PRO A 121 -2.97 1.89 -12.77
N ASN A 122 -2.46 1.07 -11.85
CA ASN A 122 -2.05 1.52 -10.51
C ASN A 122 -0.73 0.86 -10.08
N SER A 123 0.11 1.59 -9.35
CA SER A 123 1.35 1.06 -8.79
C SER A 123 1.63 1.61 -7.39
N LEU A 124 2.18 0.76 -6.51
CA LEU A 124 2.75 1.09 -5.21
C LEU A 124 4.28 1.00 -5.29
N VAL A 125 4.94 2.14 -5.33
CA VAL A 125 6.39 2.26 -5.59
C VAL A 125 7.15 2.63 -4.32
N PHE A 126 8.28 1.98 -4.10
CA PHE A 126 9.23 2.23 -3.04
C PHE A 126 10.45 2.96 -3.61
N TYR A 127 10.84 4.07 -3.00
CA TYR A 127 11.98 4.88 -3.39
C TYR A 127 13.07 4.87 -2.33
N ASN A 128 14.33 4.94 -2.75
CA ASN A 128 15.47 5.19 -1.86
C ASN A 128 15.64 6.69 -1.55
N LEU A 129 16.62 7.00 -0.71
CA LEU A 129 16.92 8.37 -0.26
C LEU A 129 17.33 9.33 -1.38
N HIS A 130 17.73 8.82 -2.54
CA HIS A 130 18.10 9.60 -3.73
C HIS A 130 16.95 9.70 -4.76
N GLY A 131 15.76 9.17 -4.44
CA GLY A 131 14.62 9.16 -5.35
C GLY A 131 14.67 8.10 -6.45
N GLY A 132 15.62 7.15 -6.39
CA GLY A 132 15.62 5.98 -7.25
C GLY A 132 14.60 4.95 -6.78
N VAL A 133 13.91 4.30 -7.72
CA VAL A 133 12.96 3.20 -7.43
C VAL A 133 13.73 1.97 -6.97
N VAL A 134 13.31 1.36 -5.85
CA VAL A 134 13.87 0.11 -5.32
C VAL A 134 12.88 -1.05 -5.33
N GLY A 135 11.59 -0.75 -5.52
CA GLY A 135 10.52 -1.73 -5.67
C GLY A 135 9.24 -1.07 -6.19
N ASP A 136 8.40 -1.83 -6.85
CA ASP A 136 7.19 -1.39 -7.56
C ASP A 136 6.19 -2.56 -7.57
N ILE A 137 5.05 -2.39 -6.92
CA ILE A 137 3.94 -3.34 -6.94
C ILE A 137 2.91 -2.80 -7.90
N ARG A 138 2.70 -3.46 -9.03
CA ARG A 138 1.73 -3.03 -10.04
C ARG A 138 0.41 -3.76 -9.84
N GLY A 139 -0.70 -3.06 -9.97
CA GLY A 139 -2.01 -3.66 -10.19
C GLY A 139 -2.30 -3.59 -11.68
N GLY A 140 -2.63 -4.72 -12.30
CA GLY A 140 -3.02 -4.82 -13.69
C GLY A 140 -4.03 -5.92 -13.91
N ASP A 141 -4.79 -5.82 -14.99
CA ASP A 141 -5.84 -6.77 -15.41
C ASP A 141 -5.25 -8.15 -15.77
N THR A 142 -3.92 -8.21 -15.76
CA THR A 142 -3.17 -9.17 -16.51
C THR A 142 -2.07 -9.80 -15.65
N TRP A 143 -0.94 -9.19 -15.32
CA TRP A 143 0.21 -10.06 -15.03
C TRP A 143 1.35 -9.53 -14.11
N THR A 144 1.13 -8.79 -13.01
CA THR A 144 2.26 -8.47 -12.10
C THR A 144 1.81 -8.14 -10.67
N ILE A 145 2.48 -8.67 -9.63
CA ILE A 145 2.28 -8.28 -8.21
C ILE A 145 3.56 -7.66 -7.60
N LEU A 146 4.77 -7.94 -8.10
CA LEU A 146 6.00 -7.25 -7.69
C LEU A 146 6.96 -7.10 -8.89
N SER A 147 7.51 -5.92 -9.09
CA SER A 147 8.61 -5.60 -10.01
C SER A 147 9.56 -4.68 -9.24
N GLY A 148 10.86 -4.92 -9.27
CA GLY A 148 11.81 -3.97 -8.70
C GLY A 148 13.10 -4.05 -9.48
N THR A 149 13.87 -2.97 -9.48
CA THR A 149 15.23 -2.98 -10.00
C THR A 149 16.12 -2.51 -8.85
N TYR A 150 16.83 -3.43 -8.21
CA TYR A 150 17.82 -3.05 -7.20
C TYR A 150 19.13 -2.73 -7.93
N ILE A 151 19.43 -1.43 -8.09
CA ILE A 151 20.69 -0.98 -8.69
C ILE A 151 21.76 -0.99 -7.60
N PHE A 152 22.64 -1.99 -7.62
CA PHE A 152 23.87 -1.96 -6.81
C PHE A 152 24.78 -0.81 -7.28
N PRO A 153 25.62 -0.21 -6.40
CA PRO A 153 26.62 0.79 -6.79
C PRO A 153 27.63 0.30 -7.84
N SER A 154 27.71 -1.01 -8.09
CA SER A 154 28.61 -1.65 -9.06
C SER A 154 28.03 -1.80 -10.48
N GLY A 155 26.86 -1.23 -10.78
CA GLY A 155 26.33 -1.16 -12.15
C GLY A 155 25.72 -2.45 -12.71
N THR A 156 25.62 -3.52 -11.94
CA THR A 156 24.95 -4.77 -12.33
C THR A 156 23.57 -4.82 -11.66
N GLY A 157 22.54 -4.37 -12.36
CA GLY A 157 21.16 -4.42 -11.87
C GLY A 157 20.65 -5.85 -11.80
N VAL A 158 20.11 -6.24 -10.65
CA VAL A 158 19.38 -7.51 -10.47
C VAL A 158 17.92 -7.15 -10.22
N ASN A 159 17.01 -7.73 -11.02
CA ASN A 159 15.57 -7.61 -10.82
C ASN A 159 15.14 -8.59 -9.71
N PRO A 160 14.61 -8.16 -8.56
CA PRO A 160 13.85 -9.05 -7.68
C PRO A 160 12.64 -9.65 -8.40
N ALA A 161 12.44 -10.95 -8.23
CA ALA A 161 11.45 -11.73 -8.90
C ALA A 161 10.04 -11.41 -8.42
N CYS A 162 9.17 -11.44 -9.40
CA CYS A 162 7.74 -11.33 -9.29
C CYS A 162 7.12 -12.61 -8.74
N VAL A 163 6.07 -12.47 -7.93
CA VAL A 163 5.18 -13.54 -7.48
C VAL A 163 3.86 -13.45 -8.22
N TRP A 164 3.39 -14.59 -8.72
CA TRP A 164 2.11 -14.84 -9.39
C TRP A 164 1.15 -15.50 -8.36
N GLU A 165 -0.18 -15.35 -8.27
CA GLU A 165 -1.25 -14.99 -9.22
C GLU A 165 -2.48 -14.52 -8.42
N GLY A 166 -3.50 -13.94 -9.06
CA GLY A 166 -4.88 -14.04 -8.60
C GLY A 166 -5.75 -14.38 -9.81
N PRO A 167 -7.05 -14.61 -9.66
CA PRO A 167 -7.70 -15.87 -9.25
C PRO A 167 -7.31 -17.16 -10.02
N LEU A 168 -6.33 -17.12 -10.92
CA LEU A 168 -5.71 -18.27 -11.57
C LEU A 168 -4.54 -18.79 -10.66
N GLY A 169 -3.99 -20.01 -10.83
CA GLY A 169 -3.05 -20.70 -9.90
C GLY A 169 -1.66 -20.10 -9.52
N PHE A 170 -1.55 -19.61 -8.27
CA PHE A 170 -0.35 -19.09 -7.58
C PHE A 170 0.98 -19.89 -7.64
N ARG A 171 2.12 -19.16 -7.67
CA ARG A 171 3.43 -19.26 -6.91
C ARG A 171 4.48 -18.34 -7.61
N SER A 172 5.50 -17.69 -7.03
CA SER A 172 6.18 -17.72 -5.71
C SER A 172 7.04 -16.45 -5.46
N LEU A 173 7.22 -16.09 -4.18
CA LEU A 173 8.20 -15.15 -3.57
C LEU A 173 9.68 -15.41 -3.97
N GLU A 174 10.43 -14.37 -4.36
CA GLU A 174 11.90 -14.40 -4.41
C GLU A 174 12.53 -13.72 -3.19
N VAL A 175 13.50 -14.40 -2.58
CA VAL A 175 14.20 -14.00 -1.35
C VAL A 175 15.69 -13.84 -1.67
N TRP A 176 16.31 -12.70 -1.36
CA TRP A 176 17.76 -12.50 -1.42
C TRP A 176 18.34 -12.00 -0.09
N LYS A 177 19.59 -12.42 0.19
CA LYS A 177 20.45 -12.23 1.38
C LYS A 177 20.33 -13.20 2.55
N SER A 178 19.43 -14.16 2.49
CA SER A 178 19.53 -15.34 3.34
C SER A 178 19.47 -16.55 2.43
N SER A 179 20.34 -17.53 2.68
CA SER A 179 20.24 -18.87 2.12
C SER A 179 18.76 -19.25 1.95
N LEU A 180 18.33 -19.66 0.76
CA LEU A 180 17.00 -20.26 0.59
C LEU A 180 17.04 -21.63 1.28
N ARG A 181 16.92 -21.66 2.62
CA ARG A 181 16.75 -22.89 3.40
C ARG A 181 15.30 -23.31 3.30
N THR A 182 14.93 -23.83 2.14
CA THR A 182 13.71 -24.62 2.04
C THR A 182 14.05 -26.09 2.25
N ARG A 183 13.18 -26.81 2.98
CA ARG A 183 13.30 -28.27 3.15
C ARG A 183 12.96 -28.99 1.85
N ASP A 184 12.06 -28.41 1.06
CA ASP A 184 11.51 -28.99 -0.15
C ASP A 184 11.41 -27.92 -1.25
N ILE A 185 11.96 -28.22 -2.43
CA ILE A 185 11.60 -27.56 -3.68
C ILE A 185 10.61 -28.51 -4.35
N THR A 186 9.32 -28.27 -4.20
CA THR A 186 8.28 -29.05 -4.88
C THR A 186 7.84 -28.30 -6.13
N PRO A 187 7.80 -28.94 -7.31
CA PRO A 187 7.11 -28.37 -8.44
C PRO A 187 5.68 -28.02 -8.05
N LEU A 188 5.22 -26.88 -8.54
CA LEU A 188 3.83 -26.47 -8.41
C LEU A 188 2.98 -27.55 -9.10
N ASP A 189 1.91 -27.99 -8.42
CA ASP A 189 0.92 -28.99 -8.83
C ASP A 189 0.53 -28.92 -10.31
N THR A 190 1.38 -29.50 -11.13
CA THR A 190 1.04 -29.84 -12.49
C THR A 190 1.31 -31.33 -12.57
N VAL A 191 0.39 -32.05 -13.22
CA VAL A 191 0.54 -33.46 -13.60
C VAL A 191 1.77 -33.69 -14.51
N ASN A 192 2.56 -32.64 -14.75
CA ASN A 192 3.80 -32.64 -15.46
C ASN A 192 4.95 -32.49 -14.45
N ASP A 193 5.88 -33.44 -14.49
CA ASP A 193 7.21 -33.28 -13.91
C ASP A 193 7.85 -31.96 -14.36
N LEU A 194 8.92 -31.55 -13.68
CA LEU A 194 9.80 -30.45 -14.09
C LEU A 194 10.36 -30.72 -15.52
N GLY A 195 9.56 -30.40 -16.52
CA GLY A 195 9.75 -30.74 -17.93
C GLY A 195 8.64 -31.66 -18.49
N SER A 196 7.98 -31.22 -19.56
CA SER A 196 7.05 -32.08 -20.33
C SER A 196 7.81 -32.82 -21.44
N SER A 197 7.18 -33.83 -22.08
CA SER A 197 7.79 -34.53 -23.23
C SER A 197 8.17 -33.59 -24.39
N VAL A 198 7.51 -32.43 -24.49
CA VAL A 198 7.75 -31.37 -25.49
C VAL A 198 8.60 -30.20 -24.98
N SER A 199 8.79 -30.04 -23.66
CA SER A 199 9.66 -29.00 -23.09
C SER A 199 10.40 -29.56 -21.89
N ARG A 200 11.40 -30.40 -22.17
CA ARG A 200 12.29 -31.01 -21.17
C ARG A 200 13.31 -29.98 -20.73
N TRP A 201 13.42 -29.74 -19.42
CA TRP A 201 14.64 -29.18 -18.86
C TRP A 201 15.74 -30.23 -19.07
N ARG A 202 16.71 -29.95 -19.94
CA ARG A 202 17.80 -30.89 -20.22
C ARG A 202 18.91 -30.82 -19.17
N ASP A 203 19.03 -29.69 -18.49
CA ASP A 203 20.19 -29.38 -17.67
C ASP A 203 19.77 -28.80 -16.30
N ILE A 204 19.59 -29.67 -15.29
CA ILE A 204 19.67 -29.23 -13.89
C ILE A 204 21.16 -29.20 -13.55
N HIS A 205 21.76 -28.01 -13.59
CA HIS A 205 23.16 -27.83 -13.20
C HIS A 205 23.25 -27.72 -11.67
N LEU A 206 23.56 -28.83 -11.02
CA LEU A 206 23.91 -28.85 -9.61
C LEU A 206 25.37 -28.41 -9.49
N SER A 207 25.68 -27.44 -8.62
CA SER A 207 27.05 -26.98 -8.40
C SER A 207 27.95 -28.12 -7.90
N GLN A 208 29.28 -27.91 -7.97
CA GLN A 208 30.32 -28.91 -7.67
C GLN A 208 30.09 -29.69 -6.36
N ASP A 209 29.49 -29.06 -5.35
CA ASP A 209 29.16 -29.65 -4.06
C ASP A 209 27.65 -29.83 -3.87
N CYS A 210 27.04 -30.78 -4.58
CA CYS A 210 25.67 -31.19 -4.29
C CYS A 210 25.64 -32.28 -3.22
N PHE A 211 25.19 -31.95 -2.01
CA PHE A 211 24.97 -32.92 -0.94
C PHE A 211 23.50 -33.35 -0.92
N VAL A 212 23.23 -34.58 -1.36
CA VAL A 212 21.92 -35.20 -1.14
C VAL A 212 21.97 -36.02 0.13
N GLY A 213 21.34 -35.53 1.20
CA GLY A 213 21.40 -36.16 2.53
C GLY A 213 20.62 -37.48 2.66
N ARG A 214 19.97 -37.94 1.58
CA ARG A 214 19.14 -39.16 1.51
C ARG A 214 19.18 -39.74 0.09
N ASN A 215 18.20 -40.55 -0.31
CA ASN A 215 18.18 -41.24 -1.59
C ASN A 215 17.95 -40.29 -2.78
N ILE A 216 18.76 -40.43 -3.82
CA ILE A 216 18.48 -39.89 -5.16
C ILE A 216 17.71 -40.96 -5.93
N ARG A 217 16.53 -40.62 -6.48
CA ARG A 217 15.78 -41.51 -7.38
C ARG A 217 15.79 -40.94 -8.80
N ILE A 218 16.50 -41.59 -9.71
CA ILE A 218 16.49 -41.28 -11.14
C ILE A 218 15.71 -42.39 -11.82
N THR A 219 14.59 -42.06 -12.47
CA THR A 219 13.79 -43.06 -13.20
C THR A 219 13.87 -42.74 -14.69
N PRO A 220 14.39 -43.64 -15.54
CA PRO A 220 14.41 -43.41 -16.98
C PRO A 220 12.98 -43.36 -17.54
N GLN A 221 12.71 -42.43 -18.46
CA GLN A 221 11.39 -42.31 -19.11
C GLN A 221 11.20 -43.45 -20.14
N THR A 222 10.36 -44.44 -19.83
CA THR A 222 10.16 -45.66 -20.64
C THR A 222 9.09 -45.53 -21.75
N GLY A 223 8.99 -44.37 -22.39
CA GLY A 223 7.90 -44.05 -23.35
C GLY A 223 8.13 -44.45 -24.82
N GLY A 224 9.23 -45.11 -25.13
CA GLY A 224 9.57 -45.64 -26.45
C GLY A 224 10.65 -46.69 -26.28
N THR A 225 10.75 -47.66 -27.20
CA THR A 225 11.74 -48.74 -27.21
C THR A 225 13.06 -48.28 -26.58
N PRO A 226 13.62 -48.98 -25.56
CA PRO A 226 14.75 -48.50 -24.78
C PRO A 226 16.00 -48.42 -25.66
N ALA A 227 16.17 -47.32 -26.38
CA ALA A 227 17.47 -46.87 -26.84
C ALA A 227 18.15 -46.34 -25.58
N ALA A 228 19.01 -47.18 -24.99
CA ALA A 228 19.84 -46.95 -23.81
C ALA A 228 19.97 -45.45 -23.42
N GLY A 229 19.08 -45.00 -22.53
CA GLY A 229 19.28 -43.74 -21.82
C GLY A 229 20.49 -43.93 -20.92
N THR A 230 21.67 -43.54 -21.41
CA THR A 230 22.92 -43.76 -20.68
C THR A 230 22.97 -42.73 -19.56
N LEU A 231 22.79 -43.18 -18.32
CA LEU A 231 23.17 -42.38 -17.16
C LEU A 231 24.70 -42.33 -17.12
N MET A 232 25.25 -41.17 -17.44
CA MET A 232 26.69 -40.94 -17.53
C MET A 232 27.15 -40.16 -16.30
N PHE A 233 27.86 -40.82 -15.40
CA PHE A 233 28.66 -40.13 -14.39
C PHE A 233 30.09 -40.02 -14.91
N GLN A 234 30.50 -38.83 -15.33
CA GLN A 234 31.91 -38.54 -15.59
C GLN A 234 32.53 -38.08 -14.28
N SER A 235 33.19 -39.00 -13.57
CA SER A 235 34.14 -38.58 -12.54
C SER A 235 35.34 -37.96 -13.23
N GLY A 236 35.92 -36.88 -12.68
CA GLY A 236 37.00 -36.07 -13.30
C GLY A 236 38.30 -36.79 -13.67
N THR A 237 38.32 -38.12 -13.67
CA THR A 237 39.41 -38.99 -14.11
C THR A 237 38.92 -39.96 -15.19
N ASN A 238 38.96 -39.58 -16.48
CA ASN A 238 38.80 -40.39 -17.73
C ASN A 238 37.98 -41.71 -17.67
N ARG A 239 36.96 -41.77 -16.81
CA ARG A 239 36.18 -42.97 -16.53
C ARG A 239 34.73 -42.59 -16.50
N LEU A 240 33.98 -43.28 -17.35
CA LEU A 240 32.55 -43.18 -17.46
C LEU A 240 31.93 -44.43 -16.86
N LEU A 241 31.13 -44.25 -15.81
CA LEU A 241 30.26 -45.31 -15.32
C LEU A 241 28.95 -45.23 -16.11
N CYS A 242 28.69 -46.25 -16.93
CA CYS A 242 27.45 -46.38 -17.68
C CYS A 242 26.72 -47.67 -17.25
N HIS A 243 25.40 -47.66 -17.36
CA HIS A 243 24.57 -48.85 -17.13
C HIS A 243 23.92 -49.25 -18.45
N ASP A 244 24.15 -50.48 -18.90
CA ASP A 244 23.67 -50.96 -20.22
C ASP A 244 22.24 -51.56 -20.19
N GLY A 245 21.59 -51.51 -19.02
CA GLY A 245 20.29 -52.14 -18.78
C GLY A 245 20.40 -53.48 -18.04
N THR A 246 21.60 -54.02 -17.88
CA THR A 246 21.87 -55.31 -17.21
C THR A 246 22.92 -55.20 -16.11
N ALA A 247 23.98 -54.42 -16.33
CA ALA A 247 25.03 -54.19 -15.34
C ALA A 247 25.67 -52.81 -15.48
N TRP A 248 26.29 -52.35 -14.39
CA TRP A 248 27.18 -51.20 -14.43
C TRP A 248 28.50 -51.59 -15.10
N ARG A 249 28.94 -50.78 -16.07
CA ARG A 249 30.23 -50.91 -16.74
C ARG A 249 31.03 -49.64 -16.57
N THR A 250 32.34 -49.80 -16.43
CA THR A 250 33.28 -48.68 -16.49
C THR A 250 33.88 -48.65 -17.88
N ILE A 251 33.58 -47.61 -18.66
CA ILE A 251 34.32 -47.32 -19.88
C ILE A 251 35.49 -46.44 -19.47
N SER A 252 36.70 -46.96 -19.64
CA SER A 252 37.94 -46.22 -19.47
C SER A 252 38.51 -45.98 -20.87
N TRP A 253 38.86 -44.75 -21.19
CA TRP A 253 39.70 -44.46 -22.36
C TRP A 253 41.10 -44.10 -21.87
N VAL A 254 42.10 -44.62 -22.59
CA VAL A 254 43.52 -44.31 -22.36
C VAL A 254 43.84 -42.97 -23.02
#